data_AF-A0A1M7CS64-F1
#
_entry.id   AF-A0A1M7CS64-F1
#
_cell.length_a   1.000
_cell.length_b   1.000
_cell.length_c   1.000
_cell.angle_alpha   90.00
_cell.angle_beta   90.00
_cell.angle_gamma   90.00
#
_symmetry.space_group_name_H-M   'P 1'
#
loop_
_entity.id
_entity.type
_entity.pdbx_description
1 polymer ?
#
loop_
_entity_poly.entity_id
_entity_poly.type
_entity_poly.pdbx_seq_one_letter_code
_entity_poly.pdbx_strand_id
1 'polypeptide(L)' 'MRKLIAFDDDTFDKLKQLGRDRMATIQELADEAFADLLRKHGVPIDLKDALRKSASPSNAPTKKSTASMPSKPRAGR' A
#
# COMPACT_ATOMS: atom_id res chain seq x y z
N MET A 1 -19.66 6.16 12.98
CA MET A 1 -19.73 7.15 11.87
C MET A 1 -19.94 6.38 10.57
N ARG A 2 -21.00 6.65 9.81
CA ARG A 2 -21.24 5.98 8.52
C ARG A 2 -20.60 6.79 7.40
N LYS A 3 -19.76 6.15 6.58
CA LYS A 3 -19.19 6.72 5.35
C LYS A 3 -19.85 6.02 4.16
N LEU A 4 -20.19 6.76 3.11
CA LEU A 4 -20.77 6.21 1.89
C LEU A 4 -19.75 6.36 0.77
N ILE A 5 -19.58 5.30 -0.02
CA ILE A 5 -18.72 5.27 -1.21
C ILE A 5 -19.63 4.93 -2.39
N ALA A 6 -19.62 5.80 -3.40
CA ALA A 6 -20.35 5.56 -4.63
C ALA A 6 -19.54 4.67 -5.58
N PHE A 7 -20.22 3.73 -6.22
CA PHE A 7 -19.70 2.93 -7.32
C PHE A 7 -20.61 3.15 -8.52
N ASP A 8 -20.06 3.12 -9.72
CA ASP A 8 -20.86 2.89 -10.91
C ASP A 8 -21.39 1.45 -10.93
N ASP A 9 -22.51 1.25 -11.63
CA ASP A 9 -23.21 -0.03 -11.65
C ASP A 9 -22.33 -1.17 -12.19
N ASP A 10 -21.57 -0.91 -13.25
CA ASP A 10 -20.67 -1.89 -13.88
C ASP A 10 -19.55 -2.34 -12.92
N THR A 11 -18.93 -1.40 -12.22
CA THR A 11 -17.89 -1.70 -11.21
C THR A 11 -18.48 -2.47 -10.04
N PHE A 12 -19.66 -2.08 -9.56
CA PHE A 12 -20.31 -2.79 -8.47
C PHE A 12 -20.67 -4.23 -8.83
N ASP A 13 -21.14 -4.47 -10.06
CA ASP A 13 -21.43 -5.82 -10.55
C ASP A 13 -20.17 -6.67 -10.66
N LYS A 14 -19.07 -6.11 -11.14
CA LYS A 14 -17.76 -6.78 -11.17
C LYS A 14 -17.26 -7.12 -9.77
N LEU A 15 -17.43 -6.23 -8.79
CA LEU A 15 -17.06 -6.48 -7.40
C LEU A 15 -17.91 -7.59 -6.77
N LYS A 16 -19.22 -7.61 -7.04
CA LYS A 16 -20.10 -8.72 -6.61
C LYS A 16 -19.69 -10.05 -7.24
N GLN A 17 -19.35 -10.05 -8.54
CA GLN A 17 -18.90 -11.25 -9.21
C GLN A 17 -17.59 -11.77 -8.62
N LEU A 18 -16.61 -10.88 -8.43
CA LEU A 18 -15.32 -11.21 -7.84
C LEU A 18 -15.46 -11.78 -6.42
N GLY A 19 -16.37 -11.21 -5.62
CA GLY A 19 -16.70 -11.73 -4.30
C GLY A 19 -17.24 -13.16 -4.36
N ARG A 20 -18.18 -13.45 -5.27
CA ARG A 20 -18.70 -14.80 -5.46
C ARG A 20 -17.62 -15.79 -5.90
N ASP A 21 -16.77 -15.39 -6.83
CA ASP A 21 -15.69 -16.25 -7.36
C ASP A 21 -14.66 -16.61 -6.29
N ARG A 22 -14.39 -15.70 -5.35
CA ARG A 22 -13.44 -15.89 -4.25
C ARG A 22 -14.09 -16.38 -2.94
N MET A 23 -15.40 -16.63 -2.94
CA MET A 23 -16.18 -16.89 -1.72
C MET A 23 -15.98 -15.83 -0.62
N ALA A 24 -15.85 -14.57 -1.03
CA ALA A 24 -15.61 -13.42 -0.15
C ALA A 24 -16.74 -12.40 -0.28
N THR A 25 -16.91 -11.59 0.75
CA THR A 25 -17.81 -10.43 0.73
C THR A 25 -17.12 -9.22 0.10
N ILE A 26 -17.91 -8.26 -0.39
CA ILE A 26 -17.37 -6.98 -0.88
C ILE A 26 -16.59 -6.24 0.22
N GLN A 27 -17.00 -6.38 1.47
CA GLN A 27 -16.30 -5.76 2.60
C GLN A 27 -14.88 -6.34 2.76
N GLU A 28 -14.72 -7.66 2.71
CA GLU A 28 -13.40 -8.30 2.82
C GLU A 28 -12.49 -7.92 1.64
N LEU A 29 -13.04 -7.86 0.42
CA LEU A 29 -12.30 -7.34 -0.74
C LEU A 29 -11.86 -5.89 -0.54
N ALA A 30 -12.72 -5.05 0.05
CA ALA A 30 -12.41 -3.67 0.33
C ALA A 30 -11.33 -3.54 1.41
N ASP A 31 -11.42 -4.33 2.48
CA ASP A 31 -10.44 -4.32 3.58
C ASP A 31 -9.05 -4.75 3.08
N GLU A 32 -8.97 -5.77 2.22
CA GLU A 32 -7.72 -6.19 1.57
C GLU A 32 -7.15 -5.09 0.67
N ALA A 33 -7.98 -4.50 -0.19
CA ALA A 33 -7.56 -3.44 -1.12
C ALA A 33 -7.10 -2.18 -0.38
N PHE A 34 -7.80 -1.78 0.68
CA PHE A 34 -7.42 -0.64 1.51
C PHE A 34 -6.15 -0.91 2.30
N ALA A 35 -5.98 -2.11 2.87
CA ALA A 35 -4.77 -2.48 3.57
C ALA A 35 -3.54 -2.41 2.65
N ASP A 36 -3.68 -2.93 1.42
CA ASP A 36 -2.62 -2.88 0.41
C ASP A 36 -2.29 -1.45 -0.03
N LEU A 37 -3.30 -0.59 -0.18
CA LEU A 37 -3.13 0.83 -0.51
C LEU A 37 -2.41 1.57 0.63
N LEU A 38 -2.90 1.44 1.86
CA LEU A 38 -2.34 2.11 3.03
C LEU A 38 -0.90 1.68 3.29
N ARG A 39 -0.59 0.38 3.14
CA ARG A 39 0.78 -0.15 3.25
C ARG A 39 1.72 0.48 2.21
N LYS A 40 1.29 0.63 0.95
CA LYS A 40 2.10 1.26 -0.12
C LYS A 40 2.39 2.74 0.17
N HIS A 41 1.49 3.43 0.85
CA HIS A 41 1.65 4.84 1.25
C HIS A 41 2.26 5.04 2.65
N GLY A 42 2.70 3.94 3.31
CA GLY A 42 3.37 4.00 4.61
C GLY A 42 2.43 4.35 5.77
N VAL A 43 1.12 4.17 5.60
CA VAL A 43 0.14 4.28 6.67
C VAL A 43 0.07 2.92 7.39
N PRO A 44 0.30 2.87 8.72
CA PRO A 44 0.18 1.63 9.46
C PRO A 44 -1.26 1.14 9.44
N ILE A 45 -1.47 -0.11 9.01
CA ILE A 45 -2.80 -0.72 8.87
C ILE A 45 -3.25 -1.46 10.14
N ASP A 46 -2.30 -1.76 11.03
CA ASP A 46 -2.53 -2.61 12.19
C ASP A 46 -1.82 -2.02 13.42
N LEU A 47 -2.29 -2.34 14.63
CA LEU A 47 -1.71 -1.82 15.88
C LEU A 47 -0.22 -2.18 15.99
N LYS A 48 0.14 -3.39 15.54
CA LYS A 48 1.51 -3.88 15.49
C LYS A 48 2.40 -3.04 14.57
N ASP A 49 1.91 -2.68 13.38
CA ASP A 49 2.64 -1.82 12.44
C ASP A 49 2.76 -0.39 12.96
N ALA A 50 1.71 0.12 13.62
CA ALA A 50 1.71 1.44 14.24
C ALA A 50 2.74 1.51 15.37
N LEU A 51 2.75 0.50 16.25
CA LEU A 51 3.73 0.39 17.34
C LEU A 51 5.16 0.25 16.79
N ARG A 52 5.36 -0.56 15.74
CA ARG A 52 6.67 -0.70 15.09
C ARG A 52 7.16 0.61 14.48
N LYS A 53 6.27 1.41 13.88
CA LYS A 53 6.62 2.73 13.32
C LYS A 53 6.93 3.75 14.42
N SER A 54 6.14 3.80 15.49
CA SER A 54 6.34 4.70 16.61
C SER A 54 7.59 4.38 17.45
N ALA A 55 7.94 3.09 17.56
CA ALA A 55 9.12 2.64 18.27
C ALA A 55 10.41 2.65 17.42
N SER A 56 10.32 2.93 16.12
CA SER A 56 11.51 2.98 15.26
C SER A 56 12.24 4.31 15.46
N PRO A 57 13.51 4.32 15.91
CA PRO A 57 14.25 5.55 16.23
C PRO A 57 14.69 6.35 14.99
N SER A 58 14.25 5.97 13.79
CA SER A 58 14.66 6.54 12.51
C SER A 58 13.45 6.94 11.67
N ASN A 59 12.72 7.97 12.12
CA ASN A 59 11.76 8.70 11.29
C ASN A 59 12.49 9.61 10.28
N ALA A 60 13.29 9.01 9.39
CA ALA A 60 13.83 9.67 8.22
C ALA A 60 13.18 9.02 6.98
N PRO A 61 12.55 9.80 6.07
CA PRO A 61 11.93 9.23 4.88
C PRO A 61 13.03 8.59 4.04
N THR A 62 12.98 7.27 3.88
CA THR A 62 13.84 6.54 2.96
C THR A 62 13.42 6.90 1.54
N LYS A 63 14.02 7.97 1.01
CA LYS A 63 14.13 8.23 -0.42
C LYS A 63 14.65 6.93 -1.05
N LYS A 64 13.78 6.20 -1.76
CA LYS A 64 14.19 5.05 -2.56
C LYS A 64 15.33 5.50 -3.46
N SER A 65 16.47 4.85 -3.28
CA SER A 65 17.74 5.10 -3.93
C SER A 65 17.58 5.10 -5.46
N THR A 66 17.72 6.28 -6.07
CA THR A 66 18.20 6.40 -7.44
C THR A 66 19.63 6.90 -7.34
N ALA A 67 20.58 5.98 -7.23
CA ALA A 67 22.00 6.29 -7.27
C ALA A 67 22.72 5.24 -8.10
N SER A 68 22.71 5.51 -9.41
CA SER A 68 23.88 5.52 -10.29
C SER A 68 24.99 4.49 -10.03
N MET A 69 25.12 3.58 -10.99
CA MET A 69 26.27 2.71 -11.29
C MET A 69 27.64 3.42 -11.09
N PRO A 70 28.68 2.71 -10.60
CA PRO A 70 30.01 3.27 -10.46
C PRO A 70 30.86 2.98 -11.71
N SER A 71 31.22 4.00 -12.50
CA SER A 71 32.29 3.91 -13.50
C SER A 71 33.53 4.70 -13.06
N LYS A 72 34.42 3.96 -12.39
CA LYS A 72 35.89 4.03 -12.30
C LYS A 72 36.59 5.37 -12.66
N PRO A 73 37.44 5.94 -11.78
CA PRO A 73 38.40 6.96 -12.18
C PRO A 73 39.70 6.30 -12.67
N ARG A 74 40.31 6.81 -13.74
CA ARG A 74 41.78 6.67 -13.91
C ARG A 74 42.37 7.86 -14.65
N ALA A 75 43.36 8.43 -13.98
CA ALA A 75 44.10 9.64 -14.27
C ALA A 75 44.92 9.61 -15.56
N GLY A 76 45.02 10.79 -16.19
CA GLY A 76 46.30 11.48 -16.44
C GLY A 76 47.30 10.83 -17.39
N ARG A 77 47.43 11.41 -18.59
CA ARG A 77 48.70 11.80 -19.18
C ARG A 77 48.49 12.92 -20.19
#